data_AF-A0A060URC2-F1
#
_entry.id   AF-A0A060URC2-F1
#
_cell.length_a   1.000
_cell.length_b   1.000
_cell.length_c   1.000
_cell.angle_alpha   90.00
_cell.angle_beta   90.00
_cell.angle_gamma   90.00
#
_symmetry.space_group_name_H-M   'P 1'
#
loop_
_entity.id
_entity.type
_entity.pdbx_description
1 polymer ?
#
loop_
_entity_poly.entity_id
_entity_poly.type
_entity_poly.pdbx_seq_one_letter_code
_entity_poly.pdbx_strand_id
1 'polypeptide(L)'
;MVVLPKKGHRSADEKARESTSEFMHLRHQHSAVESAINALEQHGLDICPDHGITGFKRYVAMAVLARNIHRLGAVLMTQQAEQRCIYRKAA
;
A
#
# COMPACT_ATOMS: atom_id res chain seq x y z
N MET A 1 15.92 8.34 2.35
CA MET A 1 16.65 7.79 1.18
C MET A 1 15.63 7.35 0.13
N VAL A 2 15.76 7.77 -1.13
CA VAL A 2 14.82 7.40 -2.19
C VAL A 2 15.23 6.04 -2.78
N VAL A 3 14.37 5.03 -2.70
CA VAL A 3 14.63 3.64 -3.11
C VAL A 3 13.97 3.35 -4.45
N LEU A 4 14.32 4.16 -5.44
CA LEU A 4 13.94 3.95 -6.84
C LEU A 4 15.14 3.34 -7.59
N PRO A 5 14.98 2.18 -8.25
CA PRO A 5 16.02 1.62 -9.09
C PRO A 5 16.24 2.54 -10.29
N LYS A 6 17.50 2.74 -10.68
CA LYS A 6 17.78 3.52 -11.87
C LYS A 6 17.26 2.78 -13.10
N LYS A 7 16.51 3.50 -13.93
CA LYS A 7 16.08 3.00 -15.23
C LYS A 7 17.27 2.98 -16.20
N GLY A 8 17.49 1.84 -16.87
CA GLY A 8 18.56 1.69 -17.87
C GLY A 8 19.91 1.29 -17.28
N HIS A 9 21.00 1.76 -17.90
CA HIS A 9 22.36 1.35 -17.53
C HIS A 9 22.78 1.91 -16.16
N ARG A 10 23.33 1.04 -15.31
CA ARG A 10 23.75 1.34 -13.93
C ARG A 10 25.28 1.43 -13.85
N SER A 11 25.80 2.50 -13.26
CA SER A 11 27.22 2.64 -12.90
C SER A 11 27.61 1.62 -11.82
N ALA A 12 28.91 1.46 -11.58
CA ALA A 12 29.40 0.56 -10.52
C ALA A 12 28.86 0.97 -9.14
N ASP A 13 28.84 2.27 -8.85
CA ASP A 13 28.34 2.81 -7.58
C ASP A 13 26.82 2.61 -7.43
N GLU A 14 26.06 2.75 -8.51
CA GLU A 14 24.62 2.51 -8.51
C GLU A 14 24.30 1.03 -8.30
N LYS A 15 25.09 0.13 -8.90
CA LYS A 15 24.98 -1.32 -8.62
C LYS A 15 25.30 -1.61 -7.16
N ALA A 16 26.40 -1.08 -6.63
CA ALA A 16 26.79 -1.29 -5.24
C ALA A 16 25.70 -0.80 -4.27
N ARG A 17 25.17 0.41 -4.49
CA ARG A 17 24.08 1.01 -3.70
C ARG A 17 22.82 0.15 -3.72
N GLU A 18 22.40 -0.27 -4.90
CA GLU A 18 21.15 -1.01 -5.06
C GLU A 18 21.26 -2.50 -4.68
N SER A 19 22.49 -3.03 -4.57
CA SER A 19 22.79 -4.36 -4.04
C SER A 19 22.89 -4.42 -2.52
N THR A 20 22.80 -3.27 -1.82
CA THR A 20 22.75 -3.26 -0.35
C THR A 20 21.47 -3.94 0.15
N SER A 21 21.58 -4.64 1.28
CA SER A 21 20.45 -5.34 1.91
C SER A 21 19.30 -4.40 2.25
N GLU A 22 19.62 -3.19 2.73
CA GLU A 22 18.65 -2.14 3.03
C GLU A 22 17.88 -1.70 1.78
N PHE A 23 18.58 -1.47 0.66
CA PHE A 23 17.94 -1.08 -0.60
C PHE A 23 17.00 -2.18 -1.12
N MET A 24 17.43 -3.44 -1.09
CA MET A 24 16.59 -4.57 -1.52
C MET A 24 15.33 -4.70 -0.64
N HIS A 25 15.49 -4.59 0.68
CA HIS A 25 14.37 -4.67 1.61
C HIS A 25 13.34 -3.56 1.36
N LEU A 26 13.78 -2.31 1.29
CA LEU A 26 12.90 -1.17 1.04
C LEU A 26 12.27 -1.23 -0.36
N ARG A 27 13.00 -1.74 -1.36
CA ARG A 27 12.46 -1.95 -2.71
C ARG A 27 11.31 -2.97 -2.72
N HIS A 28 11.40 -4.05 -1.95
CA HIS A 28 10.29 -5.00 -1.84
C HIS A 28 9.06 -4.38 -1.18
N GLN A 29 9.24 -3.45 -0.22
CA GLN A 29 8.14 -2.72 0.39
C GLN A 29 7.47 -1.72 -0.58
N HIS A 30 8.19 -1.24 -1.59
CA HIS A 30 7.65 -0.30 -2.58
C HIS A 30 6.38 -0.84 -3.27
N SER A 31 6.33 -2.14 -3.60
CA SER A 31 5.12 -2.73 -4.20
C SER A 31 3.91 -2.66 -3.27
N ALA A 32 4.12 -2.76 -1.95
CA ALA A 32 3.04 -2.64 -0.98
C ALA A 32 2.56 -1.18 -0.86
N VAL A 33 3.47 -0.21 -0.97
CA VAL A 33 3.13 1.22 -0.99
C VAL A 33 2.29 1.56 -2.23
N GLU A 34 2.74 1.15 -3.42
CA GLU A 34 1.99 1.35 -4.67
C GLU A 34 0.60 0.69 -4.62
N SER A 35 0.54 -0.54 -4.09
CA SER A 35 -0.75 -1.21 -3.88
C SER A 35 -1.64 -0.45 -2.91
N ALA A 36 -1.07 0.17 -1.87
CA ALA A 36 -1.81 0.99 -0.93
C ALA A 36 -2.34 2.28 -1.57
N ILE A 37 -1.55 2.96 -2.40
CA ILE A 37 -1.95 4.15 -3.17
C ILE A 37 -3.06 3.80 -4.15
N ASN A 38 -2.86 2.79 -4.99
CA ASN A 38 -3.88 2.34 -5.94
C ASN A 38 -5.19 1.99 -5.24
N ALA A 39 -5.13 1.32 -4.09
CA ALA A 39 -6.35 1.04 -3.35
C ALA A 39 -6.98 2.30 -2.71
N LEU A 40 -6.27 3.40 -2.47
CA LEU A 40 -6.91 4.68 -2.13
C LEU A 40 -7.60 5.31 -3.36
N GLU A 41 -6.96 5.25 -4.53
CA GLU A 41 -7.51 5.72 -5.81
C GLU A 41 -8.83 5.01 -6.15
N GLN A 42 -8.88 3.68 -6.00
CA GLN A 42 -10.11 2.89 -6.15
C GLN A 42 -11.22 3.29 -5.16
N HIS A 43 -10.87 3.91 -4.03
CA HIS A 43 -11.84 4.42 -3.05
C HIS A 43 -12.11 5.93 -3.22
N GLY A 44 -11.73 6.51 -4.37
CA GLY A 44 -12.11 7.86 -4.77
C GLY A 44 -11.07 8.94 -4.47
N LEU A 45 -9.80 8.58 -4.23
CA LEU A 45 -8.74 9.58 -4.00
C LEU A 45 -8.58 10.54 -5.19
N ASP A 46 -8.80 10.06 -6.42
CA ASP A 46 -8.64 10.85 -7.66
C ASP A 46 -9.90 11.64 -8.05
N ILE A 47 -10.95 11.57 -7.24
CA ILE A 47 -12.24 12.19 -7.54
C ILE A 47 -12.45 13.38 -6.61
N CYS A 48 -12.29 14.59 -7.16
CA CYS A 48 -12.57 15.84 -6.46
C CYS A 48 -13.44 16.77 -7.33
N PRO A 49 -14.79 16.65 -7.26
CA PRO A 49 -15.72 17.52 -7.98
C PRO A 49 -15.67 18.99 -7.51
N ASP A 50 -15.32 19.22 -6.25
CA ASP A 50 -15.24 20.56 -5.67
C ASP A 50 -13.90 21.22 -6.03
N HIS A 51 -13.93 22.53 -6.22
CA HIS A 51 -12.72 23.32 -6.41
C HIS A 51 -12.17 23.83 -5.07
N GLY A 52 -10.84 23.93 -4.98
CA GLY A 52 -10.14 24.49 -3.82
C GLY A 52 -9.79 23.48 -2.73
N ILE A 53 -8.94 23.92 -1.80
CA ILE A 53 -8.29 23.05 -0.81
C ILE A 53 -9.26 22.40 0.17
N THR A 54 -10.38 23.07 0.48
CA THR A 54 -11.39 22.53 1.41
C THR A 54 -12.12 21.33 0.81
N GLY A 55 -12.52 21.43 -0.45
CA GLY A 55 -13.10 20.32 -1.20
C GLY A 55 -12.12 19.16 -1.30
N PHE A 56 -10.89 19.44 -1.75
CA PHE A 56 -9.82 18.45 -1.85
C PHE A 56 -9.61 17.66 -0.54
N LYS A 57 -9.46 18.36 0.60
CA LYS A 57 -9.29 17.69 1.90
C LYS A 57 -10.46 16.79 2.27
N ARG A 58 -11.70 17.17 1.92
CA ARG A 58 -12.90 16.36 2.18
C ARG A 58 -12.87 15.06 1.39
N TYR A 59 -12.59 15.10 0.10
CA TYR A 59 -12.57 13.89 -0.74
C TYR A 59 -11.40 12.96 -0.39
N VAL A 60 -10.22 13.52 -0.08
CA VAL A 60 -9.08 12.73 0.43
C VAL A 60 -9.46 12.03 1.74
N ALA A 61 -10.09 12.74 2.68
CA ALA A 61 -10.52 12.14 3.95
C ALA A 61 -11.55 11.01 3.73
N MET A 62 -12.47 11.18 2.78
CA MET A 62 -13.45 10.16 2.41
C MET A 62 -12.79 8.91 1.83
N ALA A 63 -11.81 9.06 0.93
CA ALA A 63 -11.08 7.94 0.35
C ALA A 63 -10.32 7.14 1.43
N VAL A 64 -9.67 7.83 2.37
CA VAL A 64 -8.99 7.20 3.52
C VAL A 64 -9.99 6.46 4.41
N LEU A 65 -11.13 7.09 4.74
CA LEU A 65 -12.17 6.45 5.55
C LEU A 65 -12.71 5.18 4.89
N ALA A 66 -13.05 5.25 3.60
CA ALA A 66 -13.58 4.11 2.86
C ALA A 66 -12.56 2.95 2.80
N ARG A 67 -11.28 3.26 2.55
CA ARG A 67 -10.21 2.26 2.58
C ARG A 67 -10.06 1.60 3.95
N ASN A 68 -10.16 2.38 5.03
CA ASN A 68 -10.05 1.86 6.39
C ASN A 68 -11.20 0.91 6.72
N ILE A 69 -12.44 1.22 6.31
CA ILE A 69 -13.60 0.34 6.49
C ILE A 69 -13.38 -0.99 5.75
N HIS A 70 -12.94 -0.94 4.49
CA HIS A 70 -12.64 -2.15 3.73
C HIS A 70 -11.51 -2.96 4.40
N ARG A 71 -10.45 -2.30 4.89
CA ARG A 71 -9.36 -2.97 5.60
C ARG A 71 -9.83 -3.67 6.88
N LEU A 72 -10.72 -3.04 7.65
CA LEU A 72 -11.33 -3.66 8.83
C LEU A 72 -12.10 -4.92 8.46
N GLY A 73 -12.89 -4.89 7.38
CA GLY A 73 -13.58 -6.07 6.86
C GLY A 73 -12.62 -7.21 6.53
N ALA A 74 -11.52 -6.91 5.83
CA ALA A 74 -10.50 -7.90 5.50
C ALA A 74 -9.87 -8.53 6.76
N VAL A 75 -9.54 -7.71 7.78
CA VAL A 75 -8.98 -8.19 9.06
C VAL A 75 -9.95 -9.15 9.76
N LEU A 76 -11.22 -8.80 9.83
CA LEU A 76 -12.25 -9.66 10.43
C LEU A 76 -12.39 -10.99 9.68
N MET A 77 -12.37 -10.96 8.35
CA MET A 77 -12.42 -12.17 7.52
C MET A 77 -11.21 -13.08 7.76
N THR A 78 -10.01 -12.50 7.86
CA THR A 78 -8.78 -13.24 8.17
C THR A 78 -8.88 -13.91 9.54
N GLN A 79 -9.28 -13.16 10.58
CA GLN A 79 -9.47 -13.71 11.93
C GLN A 79 -10.47 -14.87 11.96
N GLN A 80 -11.60 -14.73 11.26
CA GLN A 80 -12.59 -15.81 11.15
C GLN A 80 -12.04 -17.04 10.41
N ALA A 81 -11.25 -16.85 9.36
CA ALA A 81 -10.64 -17.94 8.61
C ALA A 81 -9.61 -18.71 9.47
N GLU A 82 -8.80 -18.00 10.25
CA GLU A 82 -7.85 -18.57 11.20
C GLU A 82 -8.57 -19.40 12.27
N GLN A 83 -9.62 -18.85 12.89
CA GLN A 83 -10.45 -19.57 13.86
C GLN A 83 -11.03 -20.85 13.24
N ARG A 84 -11.65 -20.77 12.06
CA ARG A 84 -12.20 -21.95 11.36
C ARG A 84 -11.13 -23.01 11.05
N CYS A 85 -9.92 -22.58 10.69
CA CYS A 85 -8.79 -23.49 10.42
C CYS A 85 -8.37 -24.23 11.70
N ILE A 86 -8.31 -23.53 12.84
CA ILE A 86 -8.01 -24.14 14.14
C ILE A 86 -9.06 -25.19 14.50
N TYR A 87 -10.35 -24.87 14.39
CA TYR A 87 -11.42 -25.84 14.67
C TYR A 87 -11.39 -27.06 13.75
N ARG A 88 -11.07 -26.88 12.46
CA ARG A 88 -10.93 -27.98 11.50
C ARG A 88 -9.72 -28.88 11.77
N LYS A 89 -8.66 -28.39 12.42
CA LYS A 89 -7.48 -29.17 12.78
C LYS A 89 -7.64 -29.91 14.11
N ALA A 90 -8.56 -29.46 14.96
CA ALA A 90 -8.83 -30.04 16.27
C ALA A 90 -9.92 -31.14 16.24
N ALA A 91 -10.66 -31.24 15.12
CA ALA A 91 -11.63 -32.30 14.83
C ALA A 91 -10.97 -33.41 13.99
#